data_AF-A0A3L7K621-F1
#
_entry.id   AF-A0A3L7K621-F1
#
_cell.length_a   1.000
_cell.length_b   1.000
_cell.length_c   1.000
_cell.angle_alpha   90.00
_cell.angle_beta   90.00
_cell.angle_gamma   90.00
#
_symmetry.space_group_name_H-M   'P 1'
#
loop_
_entity.id
_entity.type
_entity.pdbx_description
1 polymer ?
#
loop_
_entity_poly.entity_id
_entity_poly.type
_entity_poly.pdbx_seq_one_letter_code
_entity_poly.pdbx_strand_id
1 'polypeptide(L)'
;MCPKMLHQIDIGHHGKRQNGFTLVELLAIIVILGIISSIAIVQIDNVIETSKKQAFVANAYTLKNAAQFYLKEPELDGSARFVQQLSYKNLHDLGFIDEIKDPFTKNNLDPLKNDSYVTIEDGKVTAVCLFGDTFNLCSEIQDDQVIANTPVSFSTLTIADLQPN
;
A
#
# COMPACT_ATOMS: atom_id res chain seq x y z
N MET A 1 -6.81 3.42 92.25
CA MET A 1 -6.20 2.70 91.10
C MET A 1 -6.95 3.07 89.83
N CYS A 2 -6.19 3.40 88.78
CA CYS A 2 -6.58 4.06 87.54
C CYS A 2 -7.55 3.24 86.65
N PRO A 3 -8.52 3.86 85.95
CA PRO A 3 -9.29 3.23 84.89
C PRO A 3 -8.69 3.49 83.49
N LYS A 4 -9.04 2.59 82.55
CA LYS A 4 -8.97 2.71 81.07
C LYS A 4 -7.59 2.64 80.39
N MET A 5 -7.46 1.67 79.48
CA MET A 5 -6.84 1.91 78.17
C MET A 5 -7.40 0.92 77.14
N LEU A 6 -8.54 1.24 76.52
CA LEU A 6 -8.94 0.63 75.25
C LEU A 6 -8.53 1.60 74.16
N HIS A 7 -7.54 1.17 73.40
CA HIS A 7 -6.98 1.84 72.25
C HIS A 7 -7.91 1.61 71.06
N GLN A 8 -8.73 2.61 70.71
CA GLN A 8 -9.45 2.63 69.43
C GLN A 8 -8.54 3.24 68.37
N ILE A 9 -8.11 2.42 67.42
CA ILE A 9 -7.47 2.86 66.18
C ILE A 9 -8.62 3.30 65.26
N ASP A 10 -8.86 4.60 65.17
CA ASP A 10 -9.76 5.17 64.17
C ASP A 10 -9.02 5.30 62.84
N ILE A 11 -9.28 4.37 61.91
CA ILE A 11 -8.84 4.50 60.51
C ILE A 11 -9.80 5.46 59.82
N GLY A 12 -9.42 6.74 59.76
CA GLY A 12 -10.17 7.78 59.07
C GLY A 12 -10.29 7.50 57.57
N HIS A 13 -11.46 7.01 57.14
CA HIS A 13 -11.80 6.82 55.74
C HIS A 13 -12.09 8.19 55.08
N HIS A 14 -11.07 8.80 54.48
CA HIS A 14 -11.24 9.94 53.59
C HIS A 14 -11.81 9.46 52.24
N GLY A 15 -13.13 9.28 52.17
CA GLY A 15 -13.85 9.12 50.91
C GLY A 15 -13.81 10.44 50.13
N LYS A 16 -12.86 10.57 49.19
CA LYS A 16 -12.83 11.69 48.23
C LYS A 16 -14.12 11.66 47.42
N ARG A 17 -14.91 12.73 47.49
CA ARG A 17 -16.09 12.89 46.62
C ARG A 17 -15.60 13.01 45.18
N GLN A 18 -16.00 12.06 44.35
CA GLN A 18 -15.76 12.10 42.92
C GLN A 18 -16.87 12.95 42.32
N ASN A 19 -16.54 14.14 41.82
CA ASN A 19 -17.49 14.95 41.06
C ASN A 19 -17.71 14.24 39.72
N GLY A 20 -18.93 13.74 39.49
CA GLY A 20 -19.31 13.14 38.22
C GLY A 20 -19.53 14.20 37.15
N PHE A 21 -19.07 13.92 35.92
CA PHE A 21 -19.39 14.73 34.75
C PHE A 21 -20.89 14.75 34.49
N THR A 22 -21.41 15.87 34.02
CA THR A 22 -22.84 15.99 33.68
C THR A 22 -23.12 15.41 32.30
N LEU A 23 -24.33 14.86 32.09
CA LEU A 23 -24.73 14.35 30.78
C LEU A 23 -24.71 15.42 29.69
N VAL A 24 -24.99 16.68 30.05
CA VAL A 24 -24.97 17.82 29.12
C VAL A 24 -23.57 18.12 28.62
N GLU A 25 -22.57 18.02 29.50
CA GLU A 25 -21.17 18.24 29.16
C GLU A 25 -20.65 17.18 28.19
N LEU A 26 -21.02 15.91 28.41
CA LEU A 26 -20.68 14.83 27.48
C LEU A 26 -21.44 14.96 26.15
N LEU A 27 -22.70 15.42 26.19
CA LEU A 27 -23.52 15.64 25.00
C LEU A 27 -22.96 16.75 24.11
N ALA A 28 -22.47 17.85 24.69
CA ALA A 28 -21.87 18.93 23.91
C ALA A 28 -20.62 18.45 23.13
N ILE A 29 -19.80 17.58 23.73
CA ILE A 29 -18.58 17.06 23.11
C ILE A 29 -18.91 16.16 21.91
N ILE A 30 -19.87 15.24 22.05
CA ILE A 30 -20.22 14.32 20.95
C ILE A 30 -20.83 15.06 19.76
N VAL A 31 -21.56 16.16 20.00
CA VAL A 31 -22.10 17.02 18.92
C VAL A 31 -20.95 17.68 18.15
N ILE A 32 -19.99 18.26 18.86
CA ILE A 32 -18.81 18.88 18.23
C ILE A 32 -17.98 17.83 17.47
N LEU A 33 -17.72 16.66 18.08
CA LEU A 33 -17.00 15.57 17.42
C LEU A 33 -17.76 15.02 16.20
N GLY A 34 -19.09 14.98 16.25
CA GLY A 34 -19.92 14.55 15.13
C GLY A 34 -19.78 15.47 13.91
N ILE A 35 -19.80 16.78 14.13
CA ILE A 35 -19.62 17.78 13.06
C ILE A 35 -18.22 17.65 12.43
N ILE A 36 -17.17 17.57 13.27
CA ILE A 36 -15.79 17.42 12.79
C ILE A 36 -15.61 16.10 12.02
N SER A 37 -16.17 15.00 12.54
CA SER A 37 -16.05 13.67 11.93
C SER A 37 -16.72 13.60 10.56
N SER A 38 -17.87 14.26 10.38
CA SER A 38 -18.59 14.23 9.10
C SER A 38 -17.79 14.82 7.94
N ILE A 39 -17.00 15.88 8.18
CA ILE A 39 -16.18 16.52 7.14
C ILE A 39 -14.92 15.70 6.86
N ALA A 40 -14.36 15.05 7.89
CA ALA A 40 -13.16 14.24 7.77
C ALA A 40 -13.35 13.02 6.85
N ILE A 41 -14.53 12.39 6.85
CA ILE A 41 -14.81 11.18 6.07
C ILE A 41 -14.56 11.40 4.56
N VAL A 42 -15.03 12.51 3.98
CA VAL A 42 -14.89 12.77 2.54
C VAL A 42 -13.42 13.00 2.15
N GLN A 43 -12.64 13.64 3.01
CA GLN A 43 -11.22 13.90 2.72
C GLN A 43 -10.37 12.63 2.76
N ILE A 44 -10.71 11.70 3.64
CA ILE A 44 -9.98 10.43 3.81
C ILE A 44 -10.09 9.56 2.54
N ASP A 45 -11.23 9.58 1.85
CA ASP A 45 -11.45 8.73 0.67
C ASP A 45 -10.48 9.05 -0.48
N ASN A 46 -10.31 10.33 -0.81
CA ASN A 46 -9.36 10.79 -1.84
C ASN A 46 -7.89 10.42 -1.52
N VAL A 47 -7.52 10.51 -0.23
CA VAL A 47 -6.18 10.14 0.24
C VAL A 47 -5.97 8.64 0.14
N ILE A 48 -6.97 7.83 0.48
CA ILE A 48 -6.92 6.37 0.33
C ILE A 48 -6.77 5.99 -1.14
N GLU A 49 -7.56 6.59 -2.04
CA GLU A 49 -7.48 6.29 -3.47
C GLU A 49 -6.09 6.61 -4.03
N THR A 50 -5.56 7.79 -3.71
CA THR A 50 -4.21 8.19 -4.12
C THR A 50 -3.14 7.26 -3.53
N SER A 51 -3.30 6.83 -2.29
CA SER A 51 -2.39 5.89 -1.62
C SER A 51 -2.40 4.51 -2.31
N LYS A 52 -3.58 4.02 -2.72
CA LYS A 52 -3.69 2.77 -3.49
C LYS A 52 -3.03 2.88 -4.86
N LYS A 53 -3.26 3.99 -5.56
CA LYS A 53 -2.60 4.29 -6.85
C LYS A 53 -1.07 4.32 -6.70
N GLN A 54 -0.56 4.98 -5.66
CA GLN A 54 0.88 5.00 -5.35
C GLN A 54 1.41 3.61 -5.02
N ALA A 55 0.67 2.81 -4.25
CA ALA A 55 1.06 1.43 -3.95
C ALA A 55 1.13 0.57 -5.22
N PHE A 56 0.24 0.79 -6.19
CA PHE A 56 0.28 0.08 -7.47
C PHE A 56 1.54 0.45 -8.28
N VAL A 57 1.88 1.74 -8.34
CA VAL A 57 3.14 2.19 -8.93
C VAL A 57 4.35 1.60 -8.20
N ALA A 58 4.31 1.50 -6.87
CA ALA A 58 5.35 0.85 -6.07
C ALA A 58 5.48 -0.66 -6.36
N ASN A 59 4.38 -1.36 -6.64
CA ASN A 59 4.42 -2.74 -7.11
C ASN A 59 5.16 -2.87 -8.44
N ALA A 60 5.01 -1.92 -9.36
CA ALA A 60 5.77 -1.91 -10.61
C ALA A 60 7.28 -1.73 -10.36
N TYR A 61 7.66 -0.88 -9.40
CA TYR A 61 9.07 -0.79 -8.95
C TYR A 61 9.56 -2.07 -8.25
N THR A 62 8.67 -2.79 -7.57
CA THR A 62 9.02 -4.11 -6.99
C THR A 62 9.36 -5.10 -8.09
N LEU A 63 8.55 -5.13 -9.16
CA LEU A 63 8.82 -5.93 -10.36
C LEU A 63 10.13 -5.53 -11.04
N LYS A 64 10.41 -4.23 -11.13
CA LYS A 64 11.71 -3.71 -11.60
C LYS A 64 12.87 -4.27 -10.79
N ASN A 65 12.77 -4.20 -9.47
CA ASN A 65 13.86 -4.58 -8.58
C ASN A 65 14.12 -6.09 -8.68
N ALA A 66 13.07 -6.91 -8.75
CA ALA A 66 13.18 -8.34 -8.99
C ALA A 66 13.92 -8.65 -10.30
N ALA A 67 13.55 -7.98 -11.39
CA ALA A 67 14.25 -8.10 -12.67
C ALA A 67 15.70 -7.60 -12.63
N GLN A 68 15.97 -6.53 -11.89
CA GLN A 68 17.34 -6.05 -11.68
C GLN A 68 18.18 -7.03 -10.87
N PHE A 69 17.59 -7.76 -9.92
CA PHE A 69 18.28 -8.81 -9.20
C PHE A 69 18.60 -10.00 -10.12
N TYR A 70 17.62 -10.45 -10.91
CA TYR A 70 17.83 -11.46 -11.92
C TYR A 70 19.00 -11.10 -12.85
N LEU A 71 19.03 -9.89 -13.41
CA LEU A 71 20.10 -9.46 -14.31
C LEU A 71 21.50 -9.36 -13.67
N LYS A 72 21.60 -9.32 -12.35
CA LYS A 72 22.87 -9.26 -11.61
C LYS A 72 23.38 -10.63 -11.19
N GLU A 73 22.60 -11.68 -11.39
CA GLU A 73 22.96 -13.02 -10.94
C GLU A 73 24.10 -13.60 -11.81
N PRO A 74 25.24 -14.00 -11.20
CA PRO A 74 26.43 -14.42 -11.93
C PRO A 74 26.30 -15.80 -12.59
N GLU A 75 25.29 -16.59 -12.24
CA GLU A 75 25.05 -17.93 -12.79
C GLU A 75 24.26 -17.92 -14.11
N LEU A 76 23.81 -16.74 -14.57
CA LEU A 76 23.16 -16.65 -15.86
C LEU A 76 24.19 -16.73 -16.98
N ASP A 77 24.14 -17.83 -17.73
CA ASP A 77 24.80 -17.95 -19.03
C ASP A 77 24.51 -16.68 -19.86
N GLY A 78 25.49 -16.20 -20.63
CA GLY A 78 25.47 -14.89 -21.33
C GLY A 78 24.22 -14.55 -22.16
N SER A 79 23.29 -15.49 -22.32
CA SER A 79 21.88 -15.34 -22.70
C SER A 79 21.09 -14.24 -21.96
N ALA A 80 21.36 -13.96 -20.68
CA ALA A 80 20.64 -12.92 -19.92
C ALA A 80 20.82 -11.50 -20.49
N ARG A 81 21.92 -11.26 -21.22
CA ARG A 81 22.18 -9.98 -21.91
C ARG A 81 21.33 -9.77 -23.17
N PHE A 82 20.69 -10.82 -23.68
CA PHE A 82 19.87 -10.78 -24.90
C PHE A 82 18.37 -10.86 -24.60
N VAL A 83 17.99 -10.96 -23.32
CA VAL A 83 16.59 -10.94 -22.90
C VAL A 83 16.09 -9.50 -23.04
N GLN A 84 15.20 -9.27 -24.01
CA GLN A 84 14.56 -7.96 -24.21
C GLN A 84 13.35 -7.77 -23.28
N GLN A 85 12.76 -8.88 -22.82
CA GLN A 85 11.54 -8.87 -22.01
C GLN A 85 11.59 -9.99 -20.97
N LEU A 86 11.24 -9.66 -19.73
CA LEU A 86 11.18 -10.60 -18.62
C LEU A 86 9.78 -10.59 -18.00
N SER A 87 9.08 -11.72 -18.07
CA SER A 87 7.72 -11.85 -17.55
C SER A 87 7.70 -12.00 -16.04
N TYR A 88 6.59 -11.56 -15.44
CA TYR A 88 6.30 -11.70 -14.03
C TYR A 88 6.31 -13.18 -13.60
N LYS A 89 5.70 -14.05 -14.40
CA LYS A 89 5.73 -15.51 -14.21
C LYS A 89 7.16 -16.03 -14.05
N ASN A 90 8.07 -15.65 -14.96
CA ASN A 90 9.45 -16.14 -14.91
C ASN A 90 10.17 -15.66 -13.64
N LEU A 91 9.96 -14.39 -13.25
CA LEU A 91 10.54 -13.86 -12.01
C LEU A 91 10.03 -14.57 -10.77
N HIS A 92 8.74 -14.92 -10.74
CA HIS A 92 8.13 -15.64 -9.65
C HIS A 92 8.61 -17.10 -9.58
N ASP A 93 8.60 -17.82 -10.71
CA ASP A 93 9.03 -19.21 -10.79
C ASP A 93 10.51 -19.40 -10.40
N LEU A 94 11.33 -18.39 -10.70
CA LEU A 94 12.75 -18.35 -10.33
C LEU A 94 12.99 -17.83 -8.89
N GLY A 95 11.95 -17.40 -8.17
CA GLY A 95 12.04 -16.96 -6.78
C GLY A 95 12.59 -15.55 -6.56
N PHE A 96 12.61 -14.69 -7.58
CA PHE A 96 13.05 -13.30 -7.45
C PHE A 96 11.96 -12.35 -6.94
N ILE A 97 10.70 -12.78 -6.97
CA ILE A 97 9.55 -11.98 -6.54
C ILE A 97 8.45 -12.88 -5.99
N ASP A 98 7.79 -12.42 -4.93
CA ASP A 98 6.58 -13.04 -4.40
C ASP A 98 5.33 -12.61 -5.19
N GLU A 99 4.18 -13.18 -4.81
CA GLU A 99 2.89 -12.73 -5.31
C GLU A 99 2.66 -11.24 -5.05
N ILE A 100 2.42 -10.46 -6.10
CA ILE A 100 2.11 -9.04 -5.99
C ILE A 100 0.65 -8.91 -5.54
N LYS A 101 0.41 -8.10 -4.52
CA LYS A 101 -0.94 -7.83 -4.02
C LYS A 101 -1.53 -6.58 -4.66
N ASP A 102 -2.72 -6.68 -5.23
CA ASP A 102 -3.46 -5.53 -5.77
C ASP A 102 -3.96 -4.64 -4.60
N PRO A 103 -3.61 -3.34 -4.57
CA PRO A 103 -3.97 -2.45 -3.47
C PRO A 103 -5.46 -2.05 -3.44
N PHE A 104 -6.21 -2.26 -4.53
CA PHE A 104 -7.63 -1.97 -4.65
C PHE A 104 -8.49 -3.15 -4.22
N THR A 105 -8.25 -4.33 -4.79
CA THR A 105 -9.03 -5.55 -4.52
C THR A 105 -8.49 -6.35 -3.34
N LYS A 106 -7.21 -6.15 -2.98
CA LYS A 106 -6.45 -6.94 -1.99
C LYS A 106 -6.25 -8.40 -2.39
N ASN A 107 -6.54 -8.76 -3.65
CA ASN A 107 -6.23 -10.07 -4.18
C ASN A 107 -4.75 -10.14 -4.56
N ASN A 108 -4.22 -11.36 -4.60
CA ASN A 108 -2.90 -11.61 -5.15
C ASN A 108 -3.02 -11.79 -6.66
N LEU A 109 -2.11 -11.16 -7.40
CA LEU A 109 -2.01 -11.29 -8.84
C LEU A 109 -1.36 -12.65 -9.15
N ASP A 110 -2.15 -13.56 -9.73
CA ASP A 110 -1.71 -14.92 -10.07
C ASP A 110 -0.63 -14.89 -11.17
N PRO A 111 0.62 -15.31 -10.89
CA PRO A 111 1.71 -15.29 -11.85
C PRO A 111 1.45 -16.12 -13.11
N LEU A 112 0.54 -17.11 -13.05
CA LEU A 112 0.21 -17.96 -14.20
C LEU A 112 -0.79 -17.33 -15.16
N LYS A 113 -1.59 -16.37 -14.68
CA LYS A 113 -2.63 -15.71 -15.47
C LYS A 113 -2.27 -14.27 -15.83
N ASN A 114 -1.28 -13.72 -15.15
CA ASN A 114 -0.93 -12.33 -15.26
C ASN A 114 0.23 -12.15 -16.25
N ASP A 115 -0.08 -11.52 -17.39
CA ASP A 115 0.86 -11.27 -18.48
C ASP A 115 1.78 -10.07 -18.22
N SER A 116 1.96 -9.64 -16.96
CA SER A 116 2.86 -8.54 -16.62
C SER A 116 4.30 -8.87 -16.98
N TYR A 117 5.06 -7.86 -17.38
CA TYR A 117 6.46 -8.00 -17.74
C TYR A 117 7.22 -6.70 -17.58
N VAL A 118 8.54 -6.80 -17.69
CA VAL A 118 9.43 -5.64 -17.81
C VAL A 118 10.28 -5.75 -19.07
N THR A 119 10.64 -4.60 -19.61
CA THR A 119 11.53 -4.48 -20.77
C THR A 119 12.93 -4.15 -20.30
N ILE A 120 13.90 -4.79 -20.95
CA ILE A 120 15.32 -4.67 -20.65
C ILE A 120 16.03 -4.16 -21.90
N GLU A 121 16.77 -3.06 -21.73
CA GLU A 121 17.61 -2.48 -22.78
C GLU A 121 19.02 -2.28 -22.19
N ASP A 122 20.04 -2.72 -22.92
CA ASP A 122 21.44 -2.62 -22.52
C ASP A 122 21.74 -3.14 -21.09
N GLY A 123 21.07 -4.24 -20.70
CA GLY A 123 21.22 -4.85 -19.37
C GLY A 123 20.62 -4.04 -18.23
N LYS A 124 19.75 -3.06 -18.54
CA LYS A 124 19.00 -2.28 -17.56
C LYS A 124 17.50 -2.44 -17.80
N VAL A 125 16.75 -2.54 -16.72
CA VAL A 125 15.28 -2.53 -16.78
C VAL A 125 14.81 -1.10 -17.04
N THR A 126 14.21 -0.86 -18.20
CA THR A 126 13.83 0.49 -18.68
C THR A 126 12.33 0.76 -18.59
N ALA A 127 11.49 -0.23 -18.87
CA ALA A 127 10.04 -0.06 -18.88
C ALA A 127 9.31 -1.25 -18.22
N VAL A 128 8.05 -1.03 -17.88
CA VAL A 128 7.19 -2.02 -17.22
C VAL A 128 5.81 -2.03 -17.83
N CYS A 129 5.26 -3.23 -17.87
CA CYS A 129 3.88 -3.49 -18.15
C CYS A 129 3.30 -4.26 -16.96
N LEU A 130 2.55 -3.59 -16.09
CA LEU A 130 1.94 -4.20 -14.90
C LEU A 130 0.42 -4.19 -15.01
N PHE A 131 -0.20 -5.37 -15.04
CA PHE A 131 -1.64 -5.56 -15.05
C PHE A 131 -2.14 -5.89 -13.65
N GLY A 132 -3.01 -5.06 -13.08
CA GLY A 132 -3.72 -5.33 -11.84
C GLY A 132 -5.13 -5.86 -12.10
N ASP A 133 -5.95 -5.92 -11.06
CA ASP A 133 -7.38 -6.25 -11.20
C ASP A 133 -8.18 -5.02 -11.63
N THR A 134 -7.90 -3.86 -11.02
CA THR A 134 -8.68 -2.60 -11.26
C THR A 134 -7.98 -1.65 -12.23
N PHE A 135 -6.66 -1.58 -12.16
CA PHE A 135 -5.84 -0.69 -12.97
C PHE A 135 -4.66 -1.45 -13.58
N ASN A 136 -4.07 -0.89 -14.63
CA ASN A 136 -2.83 -1.32 -15.22
C ASN A 136 -1.87 -0.14 -15.46
N LEU A 137 -0.61 -0.48 -15.69
CA LEU A 137 0.48 0.39 -16.12
C LEU A 137 1.03 -0.17 -17.44
N CYS A 138 0.18 -0.24 -18.46
CA CYS A 138 0.49 -0.69 -19.81
C CYS A 138 -0.22 0.22 -20.82
N SER A 139 0.41 1.32 -21.18
CA SER A 139 -0.20 2.36 -22.01
C SER A 139 0.64 2.63 -23.24
N GLU A 140 0.03 2.65 -24.43
CA GLU A 140 0.51 3.45 -25.56
C GLU A 140 -0.34 4.71 -25.70
N ILE A 141 0.31 5.87 -25.57
CA ILE A 141 -0.22 7.13 -26.08
C ILE A 141 0.43 7.34 -27.45
N GLN A 142 -0.31 7.02 -28.50
CA GLN A 142 0.02 7.49 -29.85
C GLN A 142 -1.17 8.28 -30.37
N ASP A 143 -0.97 9.58 -30.57
CA ASP A 143 -1.97 10.51 -31.12
C ASP A 143 -3.33 10.50 -30.37
N ASP A 144 -3.28 10.56 -29.03
CA ASP A 144 -4.47 10.68 -28.16
C ASP A 144 -5.48 9.51 -28.29
N GLN A 145 -5.03 8.33 -28.75
CA GLN A 145 -5.82 7.10 -28.80
C GLN A 145 -5.03 5.93 -28.20
N VAL A 146 -5.73 5.09 -27.43
CA VAL A 146 -5.18 3.88 -26.79
C VAL A 146 -5.22 2.75 -27.81
N ILE A 147 -4.08 2.36 -28.38
CA ILE A 147 -4.05 1.36 -29.48
C ILE A 147 -3.20 0.11 -29.18
N ALA A 148 -2.37 0.06 -28.12
CA ALA A 148 -1.65 -1.16 -27.73
C ALA A 148 -1.13 -1.18 -26.27
N ASN A 149 -0.81 -2.38 -25.78
CA ASN A 149 -0.12 -2.66 -24.52
C ASN A 149 1.37 -2.26 -24.59
N THR A 150 1.70 -0.97 -24.72
CA THR A 150 3.12 -0.58 -24.63
C THR A 150 3.58 -0.40 -23.19
N PRO A 151 4.82 -0.81 -22.88
CA PRO A 151 5.35 -0.69 -21.54
C PRO A 151 5.67 0.78 -21.22
N VAL A 152 5.36 1.19 -19.98
CA VAL A 152 5.61 2.54 -19.48
C VAL A 152 7.05 2.63 -18.96
N SER A 153 7.79 3.65 -19.37
CA SER A 153 9.18 3.85 -18.93
C SER A 153 9.26 4.22 -17.45
N PHE A 154 10.17 3.59 -16.71
CA PHE A 154 10.43 3.91 -15.31
C PHE A 154 10.98 5.32 -15.07
N SER A 155 11.52 6.00 -16.09
CA SER A 155 11.99 7.38 -15.95
C SER A 155 10.84 8.38 -15.85
N THR A 156 9.68 8.05 -16.40
CA THR A 156 8.49 8.90 -16.44
C THR A 156 7.31 8.31 -15.66
N LEU A 157 7.46 7.12 -15.08
CA LEU A 157 6.41 6.39 -14.40
C LEU A 157 5.87 7.15 -13.18
N THR A 158 4.60 7.51 -13.25
CA THR A 158 3.85 8.19 -12.20
C THR A 158 2.43 7.66 -12.09
N ILE A 159 1.66 8.24 -11.15
CA ILE A 159 0.24 7.94 -10.97
C ILE A 159 -0.59 8.31 -12.21
N ALA A 160 -0.10 9.24 -13.04
CA ALA A 160 -0.83 9.67 -14.25
C ALA A 160 -0.87 8.59 -15.34
N ASP A 161 0.06 7.63 -15.29
CA ASP A 161 0.16 6.54 -16.27
C ASP A 161 -0.76 5.35 -15.91
N LEU A 162 -1.47 5.42 -14.79
CA LEU A 162 -2.45 4.41 -14.41
C LEU A 162 -3.67 4.47 -15.34
N GLN A 163 -3.94 3.36 -16.00
CA GLN A 163 -5.15 3.18 -16.79
C GLN A 163 -6.12 2.22 -16.08
N PRO A 164 -7.43 2.49 -16.08
CA PRO A 164 -8.41 1.50 -15.65
C PRO A 164 -8.41 0.31 -16.62
N ASN A 165 -8.66 -0.88 -16.09
CA ASN A 165 -8.82 -2.11 -16.88
C ASN A 165 -10.20 -2.20 -17.55
#